data_AF-A0AA85JK58-F1
#
_entry.id   AF-A0AA85JK58-F1
#
_cell.length_a   1.000
_cell.length_b   1.000
_cell.length_c   1.000
_cell.angle_alpha   90.00
_cell.angle_beta   90.00
_cell.angle_gamma   90.00
#
_symmetry.space_group_name_H-M   'P 1'
#
loop_
_entity.id
_entity.type
_entity.pdbx_description
1 polymer ?
#
loop_
_entity_poly.entity_id
_entity_poly.type
_entity_poly.pdbx_seq_one_letter_code
_entity_poly.pdbx_strand_id
1 'polypeptide(L)'
;MKERDNYNNSDKLPMIPIINYQRLYVGLRRPSYSRSSYHQILRNILYVCISLTLILFVWLAFYISDSSWISMILQNHNNTNNKKIIDHISTYPRDHMQSVVYRKNIAAIPTTAISNNVVSSYHVYGVVFDAGSTGSRVHIFKLLYNPLDHIKPYTLIDDIFDQVKPGLSAYAEKPDDAANSLIKLINTAEKSLPSGTCHNTPVMLRATAGLRLLSVVKAENILKAVRSRLSKTCFKQLSNAVTIMDGFYEGLYLWITLNFLNDRLSQRKMKVTFTGDDKQSSLVQQQTTIGTLDLGGGSTQITFIPTELNTIKNSPIGYITNFSPNGKENKDFQEKIYSHSYLGLGLMSARYSMLHTATSYVNVQSSQPPDGKKQLFYPCWPNNMTLTWNHAGYDWEIKQMNQSVVMTPHLLSSLMMTKSSDKHISGELINNSYSSVCYSLALSVLQNPVEGDGNTTRYPPNNFIVHQPDEVKTLEFYAFSYYFDLAVSAGLIDEDNGGFLTVGDFYKAAKHVCQNPDPKKPFDCMDLNFVTALLHNGYGFPWDKKIGFFRKVKSFEINWSLGALFSEMYN
;
A
#
# COMPACT_ATOMS: atom_id res chain seq x y z
N MET A 1 -12.15 -44.00 -64.00
CA MET A 1 -11.57 -44.34 -65.31
C MET A 1 -11.38 -43.02 -66.05
N LYS A 2 -10.11 -42.64 -66.31
CA LYS A 2 -9.54 -41.73 -67.34
C LYS A 2 -10.34 -40.49 -67.81
N GLU A 3 -9.79 -39.34 -68.19
CA GLU A 3 -8.48 -38.70 -68.32
C GLU A 3 -8.85 -37.23 -68.67
N ARG A 4 -8.21 -36.21 -68.09
CA ARG A 4 -7.19 -35.34 -68.74
C ARG A 4 -7.70 -34.53 -69.96
N ASP A 5 -7.68 -33.20 -69.88
CA ASP A 5 -6.64 -32.34 -70.52
C ASP A 5 -7.03 -30.85 -70.68
N ASN A 6 -6.06 -30.00 -70.31
CA ASN A 6 -5.57 -28.74 -70.91
C ASN A 6 -6.52 -27.76 -71.65
N TYR A 7 -6.45 -26.46 -71.32
CA TYR A 7 -5.80 -25.45 -72.19
C TYR A 7 -5.63 -24.05 -71.54
N ASN A 8 -4.65 -23.32 -72.11
CA ASN A 8 -4.04 -22.05 -71.74
C ASN A 8 -4.87 -20.77 -71.96
N ASN A 9 -4.40 -19.73 -71.26
CA ASN A 9 -4.06 -18.36 -71.74
C ASN A 9 -5.04 -17.17 -71.64
N SER A 10 -4.40 -16.09 -71.15
CA SER A 10 -4.47 -14.67 -71.55
C SER A 10 -5.63 -13.77 -71.11
N ASP A 11 -5.20 -12.71 -70.41
CA ASP A 11 -5.59 -11.31 -70.54
C ASP A 11 -6.98 -10.85 -70.07
N LYS A 12 -7.00 -10.11 -68.95
CA LYS A 12 -7.26 -8.65 -68.94
C LYS A 12 -7.30 -8.10 -67.50
N LEU A 13 -6.35 -7.23 -67.19
CA LEU A 13 -6.55 -6.07 -66.30
C LEU A 13 -7.56 -5.11 -66.98
N PRO A 14 -8.40 -4.35 -66.25
CA PRO A 14 -7.87 -3.24 -65.45
C PRO A 14 -8.68 -2.79 -64.20
N MET A 15 -8.07 -1.84 -63.50
CA MET A 15 -8.61 -0.79 -62.64
C MET A 15 -8.87 -1.05 -61.14
N ILE A 16 -7.95 -0.48 -60.37
CA ILE A 16 -7.99 -0.13 -58.95
C ILE A 16 -8.92 1.08 -58.75
N PRO A 17 -9.67 1.16 -57.63
CA PRO A 17 -9.38 2.24 -56.68
C PRO A 17 -9.10 1.73 -55.26
N ILE A 18 -8.20 2.46 -54.62
CA ILE A 18 -7.58 2.30 -53.31
C ILE A 18 -8.63 2.55 -52.20
N ILE A 19 -8.59 1.80 -51.09
CA ILE A 19 -8.51 2.29 -49.69
C ILE A 19 -8.77 1.15 -48.66
N ASN A 20 -7.73 0.91 -47.87
CA ASN A 20 -7.63 0.46 -46.46
C ASN A 20 -8.30 -0.84 -45.99
N TYR A 21 -7.42 -1.83 -45.75
CA TYR A 21 -7.70 -3.13 -45.15
C TYR A 21 -8.08 -3.08 -43.66
N GLN A 22 -9.11 -3.87 -43.36
CA GLN A 22 -9.52 -4.35 -42.05
C GLN A 22 -8.62 -5.48 -41.51
N ARG A 23 -8.46 -5.47 -40.18
CA ARG A 23 -8.61 -6.59 -39.22
C ARG A 23 -8.35 -8.06 -39.65
N LEU A 24 -7.55 -8.70 -38.77
CA LEU A 24 -7.76 -10.01 -38.11
C LEU A 24 -7.35 -11.33 -38.81
N TYR A 25 -6.34 -11.96 -38.20
CA TYR A 25 -6.29 -13.34 -37.66
C TYR A 25 -5.95 -14.58 -38.54
N VAL A 26 -4.89 -15.27 -38.06
CA VAL A 26 -4.69 -16.73 -37.87
C VAL A 26 -4.04 -17.58 -38.99
N GLY A 27 -2.87 -18.16 -38.64
CA GLY A 27 -2.75 -19.63 -38.61
C GLY A 27 -1.78 -20.34 -39.58
N LEU A 28 -0.62 -20.75 -39.03
CA LEU A 28 0.02 -22.09 -39.14
C LEU A 28 0.62 -22.61 -40.47
N ARG A 29 1.98 -22.61 -40.56
CA ARG A 29 2.93 -23.76 -40.49
C ARG A 29 4.23 -23.51 -41.31
N ARG A 30 5.36 -23.92 -40.72
CA ARG A 30 6.75 -23.99 -41.28
C ARG A 30 6.91 -25.23 -42.21
N PRO A 31 8.05 -25.51 -42.91
CA PRO A 31 9.41 -24.91 -42.83
C PRO A 31 10.18 -24.70 -44.16
N SER A 32 11.20 -23.83 -44.15
CA SER A 32 12.42 -24.01 -44.95
C SER A 32 13.58 -23.25 -44.31
N TYR A 33 14.63 -23.99 -43.97
CA TYR A 33 15.89 -23.49 -43.41
C TYR A 33 16.79 -23.08 -44.58
N SER A 34 17.24 -21.82 -44.64
CA SER A 34 18.33 -21.41 -45.53
C SER A 34 19.12 -20.22 -44.94
N ARG A 35 20.31 -20.56 -44.41
CA ARG A 35 21.58 -19.80 -44.37
C ARG A 35 21.57 -18.31 -44.80
N SER A 36 20.95 -17.43 -44.02
CA SER A 36 21.22 -15.97 -44.09
C SER A 36 21.34 -15.27 -42.72
N SER A 37 20.80 -15.87 -41.65
CA SER A 37 20.70 -15.21 -40.35
C SER A 37 22.02 -15.05 -39.59
N TYR A 38 23.04 -15.90 -39.83
CA TYR A 38 24.25 -15.91 -39.00
C TYR A 38 25.14 -14.69 -39.27
N HIS A 39 25.29 -14.28 -40.53
CA HIS A 39 26.07 -13.09 -40.89
C HIS A 39 25.43 -11.80 -40.39
N GLN A 40 24.09 -11.73 -40.35
CA GLN A 40 23.38 -10.55 -39.87
C GLN A 40 23.48 -10.40 -38.35
N ILE A 41 23.43 -11.53 -37.62
CA ILE A 41 23.65 -11.55 -36.17
C ILE A 41 25.10 -11.18 -35.84
N LEU A 42 26.09 -11.76 -36.54
CA LEU A 42 27.51 -11.43 -36.32
C LEU A 42 27.80 -9.95 -36.61
N ARG A 43 27.19 -9.39 -37.66
CA ARG A 43 27.34 -7.98 -38.02
C ARG A 43 26.74 -7.06 -36.95
N ASN A 44 25.58 -7.40 -36.40
CA ASN A 44 24.96 -6.62 -35.34
C ASN A 44 25.78 -6.67 -34.04
N ILE A 45 26.33 -7.84 -33.69
CA ILE A 45 27.23 -8.00 -32.54
C ILE A 45 28.50 -7.15 -32.76
N LEU A 46 29.08 -7.18 -33.97
CA LEU A 46 30.25 -6.38 -34.30
C LEU A 46 29.98 -4.87 -34.16
N TYR A 47 28.82 -4.39 -34.61
CA TYR A 47 28.45 -2.97 -34.45
C TYR A 47 28.24 -2.56 -32.99
N VAL A 48 27.66 -3.43 -32.16
CA VAL A 48 27.51 -3.17 -30.72
C VAL A 48 28.88 -3.12 -30.05
N CYS A 49 29.79 -4.04 -30.38
CA CYS A 49 31.16 -4.02 -29.86
C CYS A 49 31.92 -2.75 -30.26
N ILE A 50 31.86 -2.35 -31.54
CA ILE A 50 32.49 -1.12 -32.02
C ILE A 50 31.91 0.11 -31.30
N SER A 51 30.59 0.17 -31.13
CA SER A 51 29.91 1.28 -30.46
C SER A 51 30.32 1.40 -28.99
N LEU A 52 30.38 0.28 -28.27
CA LEU A 52 30.83 0.25 -26.87
C LEU A 52 32.31 0.63 -26.75
N THR A 53 33.17 0.19 -27.68
CA THR A 53 34.58 0.60 -27.69
C THR A 53 34.76 2.09 -27.97
N LEU A 54 33.94 2.69 -28.83
CA LEU A 54 33.98 4.14 -29.09
C LEU A 54 33.50 4.94 -27.87
N ILE A 55 32.44 4.49 -27.20
CA ILE A 55 31.95 5.13 -25.96
C ILE A 55 33.02 5.06 -24.86
N LEU A 56 33.68 3.91 -24.69
CA LEU A 56 34.79 3.75 -23.76
C LEU A 56 35.98 4.65 -24.12
N PHE A 57 36.30 4.79 -25.41
CA PHE A 57 37.36 5.71 -25.86
C PHE A 57 37.02 7.18 -25.60
N VAL A 58 35.76 7.59 -25.83
CA VAL A 58 35.31 8.95 -25.52
C VAL A 58 35.36 9.19 -24.01
N TRP A 59 34.89 8.23 -23.20
CA TRP A 59 34.94 8.33 -21.74
C TRP A 59 36.37 8.39 -21.21
N LEU A 60 37.28 7.58 -21.77
CA LEU A 60 38.71 7.59 -21.46
C LEU A 60 39.38 8.89 -21.92
N ALA A 61 38.98 9.45 -23.06
CA ALA A 61 39.48 10.75 -23.54
C ALA A 61 39.04 11.89 -22.62
N PHE A 62 37.80 11.89 -22.13
CA PHE A 62 37.35 12.84 -21.10
C PHE A 62 38.14 12.67 -19.79
N TYR A 63 38.29 11.42 -19.32
CA TYR A 63 39.02 11.10 -18.10
C TYR A 63 40.51 11.50 -18.15
N ILE A 64 41.18 11.28 -19.29
CA ILE A 64 42.59 11.66 -19.50
C ILE A 64 42.71 13.19 -19.71
N SER A 65 41.72 13.84 -20.32
CA SER A 65 41.71 15.30 -20.48
C SER A 65 41.57 16.05 -19.14
N ASP A 66 40.76 15.52 -18.21
CA ASP A 66 40.63 16.09 -16.87
C ASP A 66 41.88 15.87 -16.01
N SER A 67 42.63 14.80 -16.28
CA SER A 67 43.84 14.44 -15.52
C SER A 67 45.08 15.26 -15.89
N SER A 68 45.11 15.86 -17.08
CA SER A 68 46.30 16.57 -17.62
C SER A 68 46.17 18.10 -17.62
N TRP A 69 44.95 18.64 -17.47
CA TRP A 69 44.72 20.08 -17.40
C TRP A 69 44.85 20.65 -15.98
N ILE A 70 44.50 19.87 -14.95
CA ILE A 70 44.52 20.33 -13.55
C ILE A 70 45.96 20.47 -13.01
N SER A 71 46.90 19.66 -13.50
CA SER A 71 48.32 19.77 -13.14
C SER A 71 49.03 20.96 -13.78
N MET A 72 48.57 21.43 -14.96
CA MET A 72 49.16 22.58 -15.67
C MET A 72 48.64 23.93 -15.17
N ILE A 73 47.45 23.97 -14.56
CA ILE A 73 46.84 25.19 -14.00
C ILE A 73 47.33 25.48 -12.57
N LEU A 74 47.74 24.47 -11.82
CA LEU A 74 48.24 24.64 -10.45
C LEU A 74 49.73 25.04 -10.35
N GLN A 75 50.47 25.08 -11.47
CA GLN A 75 51.89 25.49 -11.48
C GLN A 75 52.17 26.92 -11.97
N ASN A 76 51.22 27.61 -12.62
CA ASN A 76 51.54 28.83 -13.39
C ASN A 76 50.94 30.15 -12.89
N HIS A 77 50.32 30.19 -11.70
CA HIS A 77 49.71 31.43 -11.19
C HIS A 77 50.38 32.06 -9.95
N ASN A 78 51.67 31.74 -9.72
CA ASN A 78 52.54 32.50 -8.82
C ASN A 78 53.63 33.22 -9.64
N ASN A 79 53.28 34.27 -10.39
CA ASN A 79 54.16 35.44 -10.59
C ASN A 79 53.44 36.58 -11.33
N THR A 80 53.13 37.63 -10.56
CA THR A 80 53.37 39.07 -10.87
C THR A 80 52.93 39.66 -12.23
N ASN A 81 51.85 40.46 -12.27
CA ASN A 81 51.89 41.94 -12.17
C ASN A 81 50.63 42.65 -12.74
N ASN A 82 50.20 43.68 -12.00
CA ASN A 82 49.04 44.55 -12.21
C ASN A 82 49.13 45.50 -13.42
N LYS A 83 48.00 45.70 -14.12
CA LYS A 83 47.59 47.02 -14.69
C LYS A 83 46.08 47.14 -15.01
N LYS A 84 45.36 47.79 -14.09
CA LYS A 84 44.30 48.84 -14.25
C LYS A 84 43.45 48.92 -15.55
N ILE A 85 42.12 48.71 -15.45
CA ILE A 85 40.98 49.68 -15.58
C ILE A 85 39.61 48.95 -15.78
N ILE A 86 38.64 49.19 -14.86
CA ILE A 86 37.17 49.52 -14.98
C ILE A 86 36.33 48.81 -16.08
N ASP A 87 35.13 48.21 -15.93
CA ASP A 87 34.05 48.18 -14.91
C ASP A 87 33.16 46.90 -15.04
N HIS A 88 32.37 46.66 -13.98
CA HIS A 88 31.12 45.87 -13.83
C HIS A 88 31.11 44.40 -13.29
N ILE A 89 30.69 44.30 -12.00
CA ILE A 89 29.74 43.36 -11.34
C ILE A 89 30.30 41.93 -11.08
N SER A 90 30.33 41.32 -9.89
CA SER A 90 29.73 41.52 -8.56
C SER A 90 30.51 40.64 -7.56
N THR A 91 30.92 41.18 -6.41
CA THR A 91 31.87 40.65 -5.41
C THR A 91 31.14 40.10 -4.16
N TYR A 92 31.61 39.16 -3.33
CA TYR A 92 32.88 39.01 -2.59
C TYR A 92 32.94 37.63 -1.86
N PRO A 93 34.13 37.02 -1.64
CA PRO A 93 34.32 35.93 -0.68
C PRO A 93 35.33 36.23 0.46
N ARG A 94 35.47 35.23 1.35
CA ARG A 94 36.24 35.07 2.61
C ARG A 94 37.77 35.31 2.46
N ASP A 95 38.53 35.65 3.50
CA ASP A 95 39.03 34.71 4.54
C ASP A 95 39.56 35.37 5.86
N HIS A 96 39.58 34.53 6.91
CA HIS A 96 40.43 34.41 8.12
C HIS A 96 41.71 35.30 8.22
N MET A 97 42.26 35.75 9.37
CA MET A 97 42.22 35.36 10.79
C MET A 97 42.86 36.46 11.67
N GLN A 98 42.56 36.40 12.97
CA GLN A 98 43.32 36.88 14.14
C GLN A 98 42.90 38.16 14.88
N SER A 99 42.91 37.94 16.19
CA SER A 99 42.37 38.64 17.35
C SER A 99 43.10 39.92 17.74
N VAL A 100 42.34 40.96 18.13
CA VAL A 100 42.75 41.92 19.17
C VAL A 100 41.52 42.35 19.98
N VAL A 101 41.65 42.23 21.30
CA VAL A 101 40.69 42.62 22.34
C VAL A 101 40.52 44.14 22.38
N TYR A 102 39.28 44.62 22.46
CA TYR A 102 38.99 45.94 23.06
C TYR A 102 37.74 45.90 23.92
N ARG A 103 37.95 46.11 25.23
CA ARG A 103 36.91 46.38 26.22
C ARG A 103 36.14 47.63 25.82
N LYS A 104 34.81 47.60 25.88
CA LYS A 104 33.98 48.81 25.81
C LYS A 104 33.14 48.94 27.08
N ASN A 105 33.30 50.12 27.69
CA ASN A 105 32.70 50.54 28.93
C ASN A 105 31.17 50.59 28.86
N ILE A 106 30.57 50.23 29.99
CA ILE A 106 29.15 50.30 30.32
C ILE A 106 28.76 51.77 30.48
N ALA A 107 27.75 52.21 29.73
CA ALA A 107 26.94 53.38 30.06
C ALA A 107 25.47 52.95 29.96
N ALA A 108 24.75 53.12 31.07
CA ALA A 108 23.36 52.72 31.24
C ALA A 108 22.41 53.55 30.37
N ILE A 109 21.49 52.87 29.66
CA ILE A 109 20.38 53.43 28.88
C ILE A 109 19.15 52.55 29.17
N PRO A 110 17.94 53.13 29.28
CA PRO A 110 16.92 52.70 30.22
C PRO A 110 16.16 51.44 29.79
N THR A 111 15.67 50.72 30.79
CA THR A 111 14.77 49.57 30.69
C THR A 111 13.46 49.95 30.00
N THR A 112 13.45 49.96 28.67
CA THR A 112 12.23 49.79 27.88
C THR A 112 12.06 48.30 27.60
N ALA A 113 10.88 47.79 27.98
CA ALA A 113 10.48 46.40 27.94
C ALA A 113 11.07 45.60 26.77
N ILE A 114 11.92 44.62 27.09
CA ILE A 114 12.11 43.46 26.23
C ILE A 114 10.74 42.78 26.21
N SER A 115 9.99 42.91 25.12
CA SER A 115 8.87 42.01 24.88
C SER A 115 9.47 40.62 24.77
N ASN A 116 9.38 39.84 25.84
CA ASN A 116 9.52 38.41 25.78
C ASN A 116 8.48 37.94 24.75
N ASN A 117 8.87 37.72 23.51
CA ASN A 117 8.08 36.94 22.57
C ASN A 117 8.07 35.52 23.12
N VAL A 118 7.18 35.27 24.09
CA VAL A 118 6.81 33.94 24.52
C VAL A 118 6.25 33.29 23.26
N VAL A 119 7.01 32.36 22.67
CA VAL A 119 6.52 31.59 21.53
C VAL A 119 5.38 30.73 22.05
N SER A 120 4.16 31.23 21.91
CA SER A 120 2.95 30.57 22.41
C SER A 120 2.53 29.47 21.45
N SER A 121 2.07 28.35 22.00
CA SER A 121 1.43 27.30 21.22
C SER A 121 0.23 27.86 20.44
N TYR A 122 0.01 27.38 19.22
CA TYR A 122 -1.10 27.83 18.37
C TYR A 122 -1.77 26.66 17.66
N HIS A 123 -3.00 26.87 17.19
CA HIS A 123 -3.77 25.84 16.51
C HIS A 123 -3.40 25.78 15.02
N VAL A 124 -3.23 24.56 14.53
CA VAL A 124 -3.06 24.24 13.12
C VAL A 124 -4.10 23.21 12.70
N TYR A 125 -4.47 23.24 11.42
CA TYR A 125 -5.54 22.41 10.87
C TYR A 125 -5.02 21.63 9.67
N GLY A 126 -5.63 20.49 9.40
CA GLY A 126 -5.38 19.72 8.18
C GLY A 126 -6.61 18.92 7.78
N VAL A 127 -6.87 18.86 6.46
CA VAL A 127 -8.00 18.11 5.90
C VAL A 127 -7.45 16.94 5.09
N VAL A 128 -7.86 15.73 5.46
CA VAL A 128 -7.42 14.50 4.80
C VAL A 128 -8.64 13.71 4.33
N PHE A 129 -8.70 13.45 3.03
CA PHE A 129 -9.69 12.57 2.43
C PHE A 129 -9.09 11.17 2.22
N ASP A 130 -9.73 10.17 2.81
CA ASP A 130 -9.46 8.76 2.54
C ASP A 130 -10.44 8.26 1.47
N ALA A 131 -9.91 8.01 0.26
CA ALA A 131 -10.68 7.41 -0.83
C ALA A 131 -10.48 5.89 -0.86
N GLY A 132 -11.12 5.23 0.09
CA GLY A 132 -11.18 3.77 0.21
C GLY A 132 -11.97 3.07 -0.91
N SER A 133 -11.87 1.75 -0.96
CA SER A 133 -12.56 0.93 -1.97
C SER A 133 -14.07 0.84 -1.78
N THR A 134 -14.56 0.89 -0.53
CA THR A 134 -16.00 0.73 -0.21
C THR A 134 -16.70 2.04 0.15
N GLY A 135 -15.94 3.12 0.31
CA GLY A 135 -16.44 4.46 0.66
C GLY A 135 -15.33 5.49 0.65
N SER A 136 -15.70 6.76 0.75
CA SER A 136 -14.76 7.87 0.95
C SER A 136 -15.07 8.60 2.25
N ARG A 137 -14.03 9.06 2.93
CA ARG A 137 -14.09 9.69 4.26
C ARG A 137 -13.33 11.00 4.24
N VAL A 138 -13.66 11.90 5.16
CA VAL A 138 -12.90 13.12 5.42
C VAL A 138 -12.63 13.23 6.91
N HIS A 139 -11.39 13.57 7.24
CA HIS A 139 -10.93 13.94 8.56
C HIS A 139 -10.51 15.41 8.54
N ILE A 140 -11.00 16.18 9.51
CA ILE A 140 -10.56 17.55 9.75
C ILE A 140 -9.90 17.59 11.11
N PHE A 141 -8.58 17.57 11.09
CA PHE A 141 -7.76 17.55 12.30
C PHE A 141 -7.53 18.97 12.80
N LYS A 142 -7.72 19.16 14.10
CA LYS A 142 -7.29 20.33 14.85
C LYS A 142 -6.16 19.92 15.78
N LEU A 143 -4.99 20.51 15.58
CA LEU A 143 -3.78 20.22 16.33
C LEU A 143 -3.34 21.46 17.10
N LEU A 144 -2.87 21.28 18.34
CA LEU A 144 -2.10 22.29 19.04
C LEU A 144 -0.62 22.08 18.73
N TYR A 145 0.02 23.08 18.13
CA TYR A 145 1.44 23.09 17.83
C TYR A 145 2.21 23.86 18.91
N ASN A 146 3.18 23.20 19.52
CA ASN A 146 4.12 23.78 20.48
C ASN A 146 5.54 23.73 19.88
N PRO A 147 6.07 24.86 19.36
CA PRO A 147 7.41 24.90 18.76
C PRO A 147 8.54 24.68 19.77
N LEU A 148 8.27 24.79 21.07
CA LEU A 148 9.27 24.55 22.13
C LEU A 148 9.40 23.06 22.47
N ASP A 149 8.43 22.22 22.10
CA ASP A 149 8.53 20.77 22.27
C ASP A 149 9.14 20.13 21.03
N HIS A 150 10.46 19.95 21.03
CA HIS A 150 11.19 19.33 19.92
C HIS A 150 10.97 17.81 19.80
N ILE A 151 10.31 17.18 20.77
CA ILE A 151 10.09 15.73 20.80
C ILE A 151 8.67 15.41 20.34
N LYS A 152 7.69 16.18 20.82
CA LYS A 152 6.27 16.04 20.50
C LYS A 152 5.64 17.42 20.24
N PRO A 153 5.98 18.07 19.11
CA PRO A 153 5.50 19.42 18.82
C PRO A 153 4.00 19.50 18.56
N TYR A 154 3.34 18.39 18.26
CA TYR A 154 1.90 18.36 17.95
C TYR A 154 1.11 17.57 19.00
N THR A 155 -0.06 18.09 19.35
CA THR A 155 -1.08 17.37 20.13
C THR A 155 -2.41 17.43 19.39
N LEU A 156 -3.05 16.27 19.17
CA LEU A 156 -4.38 16.19 18.59
C LEU A 156 -5.43 16.70 19.58
N ILE A 157 -6.18 17.72 19.16
CA ILE A 157 -7.22 18.36 19.96
C ILE A 157 -8.60 17.89 19.51
N ASP A 158 -8.82 17.80 18.20
CA ASP A 158 -10.11 17.39 17.62
C ASP A 158 -9.93 16.71 16.27
N ASP A 159 -10.85 15.82 15.93
CA ASP A 159 -10.94 15.12 14.63
C ASP A 159 -12.42 15.03 14.22
N ILE A 160 -12.81 15.90 13.28
CA ILE A 160 -14.16 15.87 12.72
C ILE A 160 -14.18 14.90 11.55
N PHE A 161 -15.06 13.90 11.65
CA PHE A 161 -15.21 12.82 10.68
C PHE A 161 -16.55 12.89 9.92
N ASP A 162 -16.53 12.64 8.62
CA ASP A 162 -17.73 12.35 7.81
C ASP A 162 -17.38 11.35 6.69
N GLN A 163 -18.39 10.62 6.20
CA GLN A 163 -18.20 9.58 5.18
C GLN A 163 -19.35 9.50 4.17
N VAL A 164 -19.03 8.96 2.99
CA VAL A 164 -19.96 8.63 1.89
C VAL A 164 -19.65 7.26 1.30
N LYS A 165 -20.67 6.63 0.69
CA LYS A 165 -20.57 5.40 -0.08
C LYS A 165 -21.30 5.57 -1.42
N PRO A 166 -20.92 4.85 -2.49
CA PRO A 166 -19.76 3.96 -2.60
C PRO A 166 -18.43 4.72 -2.69
N GLY A 167 -17.30 3.99 -2.69
CA GLY A 167 -15.97 4.56 -2.90
C GLY A 167 -15.72 4.99 -4.34
N LEU A 168 -14.62 5.71 -4.58
CA LEU A 168 -14.32 6.30 -5.89
C LEU A 168 -14.19 5.26 -7.02
N SER A 169 -13.74 4.05 -6.72
CA SER A 169 -13.59 2.98 -7.72
C SER A 169 -14.90 2.49 -8.32
N ALA A 170 -16.03 2.68 -7.64
CA ALA A 170 -17.35 2.36 -8.18
C ALA A 170 -17.74 3.25 -9.38
N TYR A 171 -17.07 4.39 -9.53
CA TYR A 171 -17.27 5.36 -10.61
C TYR A 171 -16.17 5.25 -11.68
N ALA A 172 -15.55 4.08 -11.85
CA ALA A 172 -14.46 3.84 -12.80
C ALA A 172 -14.74 4.32 -14.24
N GLU A 173 -16.00 4.30 -14.67
CA GLU A 173 -16.46 4.77 -15.99
C GLU A 173 -17.01 6.20 -16.00
N LYS A 174 -17.16 6.83 -14.82
CA LYS A 174 -17.78 8.16 -14.65
C LYS A 174 -16.94 9.06 -13.72
N PRO A 175 -15.77 9.54 -14.18
CA PRO A 175 -14.84 10.32 -13.33
C PRO A 175 -15.45 11.56 -12.68
N ASP A 176 -16.33 12.28 -13.39
CA ASP A 176 -16.98 13.48 -12.84
C ASP A 176 -17.95 13.13 -11.71
N ASP A 177 -18.67 12.01 -11.82
CA ASP A 177 -19.54 11.51 -10.74
C ASP A 177 -18.72 11.10 -9.51
N ALA A 178 -17.52 10.54 -9.71
CA ALA A 178 -16.57 10.24 -8.64
C ALA A 178 -16.16 11.51 -7.88
N ALA A 179 -15.88 12.60 -8.60
CA ALA A 179 -15.54 13.88 -7.97
C ALA A 179 -16.77 14.52 -7.30
N ASN A 180 -17.96 14.37 -7.88
CA ASN A 180 -19.21 14.88 -7.32
C ASN A 180 -19.62 14.18 -6.03
N SER A 181 -19.30 12.88 -5.88
CA SER A 181 -19.61 12.15 -4.65
C SER A 181 -18.91 12.72 -3.41
N LEU A 182 -17.81 13.47 -3.59
CA LEU A 182 -17.06 14.12 -2.51
C LEU A 182 -17.63 15.48 -2.07
N ILE A 183 -18.62 16.03 -2.77
CA ILE A 183 -19.17 17.39 -2.47
C ILE A 183 -19.67 17.48 -1.03
N LYS A 184 -20.38 16.46 -0.53
CA LYS A 184 -20.85 16.44 0.87
C LYS A 184 -19.68 16.60 1.84
N LEU A 185 -18.63 15.81 1.64
CA LEU A 185 -17.45 15.80 2.51
C LEU A 185 -16.65 17.10 2.44
N ILE A 186 -16.50 17.67 1.24
CA ILE A 186 -15.87 18.99 1.04
C ILE A 186 -16.64 20.06 1.81
N ASN A 187 -17.97 20.09 1.67
CA ASN A 187 -18.81 21.07 2.36
C ASN A 187 -18.72 20.90 3.89
N THR A 188 -18.66 19.67 4.40
CA THR A 188 -18.45 19.41 5.83
C THR A 188 -17.11 20.01 6.29
N ALA A 189 -16.03 19.80 5.53
CA ALA A 189 -14.72 20.31 5.87
C ALA A 189 -14.61 21.84 5.79
N GLU A 190 -15.19 22.49 4.78
CA GLU A 190 -15.16 23.95 4.67
C GLU A 190 -15.96 24.63 5.80
N LYS A 191 -17.07 24.02 6.23
CA LYS A 191 -17.93 24.54 7.29
C LYS A 191 -17.36 24.33 8.70
N SER A 192 -16.53 23.31 8.90
CA SER A 192 -15.98 22.99 10.21
C SER A 192 -14.76 23.85 10.60
N LEU A 193 -14.10 24.46 9.61
CA LEU A 193 -12.95 25.33 9.84
C LEU A 193 -13.37 26.71 10.34
N PRO A 194 -12.63 27.32 11.30
CA PRO A 194 -12.85 28.70 11.69
C PRO A 194 -12.72 29.70 10.53
N SER A 195 -13.41 30.82 10.63
CA SER A 195 -13.35 31.86 9.60
C SER A 195 -11.91 32.32 9.36
N GLY A 196 -11.50 32.34 8.09
CA GLY A 196 -10.17 32.78 7.68
C GLY A 196 -9.06 31.73 7.79
N THR A 197 -9.29 30.51 8.29
CA THR A 197 -8.22 29.49 8.36
C THR A 197 -8.14 28.60 7.13
N CYS A 198 -9.21 28.53 6.31
CA CYS A 198 -9.29 27.59 5.18
C CYS A 198 -8.13 27.73 4.18
N HIS A 199 -7.77 28.96 3.80
CA HIS A 199 -6.69 29.22 2.82
C HIS A 199 -5.30 28.80 3.28
N ASN A 200 -5.10 28.59 4.59
CA ASN A 200 -3.85 28.08 5.16
C ASN A 200 -3.92 26.60 5.52
N THR A 201 -5.09 25.98 5.42
CA THR A 201 -5.30 24.59 5.80
C THR A 201 -4.94 23.67 4.63
N PRO A 202 -3.88 22.85 4.73
CA PRO A 202 -3.55 21.89 3.69
C PRO A 202 -4.68 20.88 3.53
N VAL A 203 -5.01 20.57 2.28
CA VAL A 203 -5.89 19.46 1.93
C VAL A 203 -5.11 18.40 1.17
N MET A 204 -5.36 17.14 1.53
CA MET A 204 -4.91 16.00 0.74
C MET A 204 -6.03 14.98 0.57
N LEU A 205 -6.00 14.29 -0.55
CA LEU A 205 -6.75 13.09 -0.83
C LEU A 205 -5.77 11.99 -1.20
N ARG A 206 -5.91 10.83 -0.55
CA ARG A 206 -5.21 9.62 -0.94
C ARG A 206 -6.22 8.54 -1.28
N ALA A 207 -6.12 8.01 -2.49
CA ALA A 207 -6.87 6.83 -2.87
C ALA A 207 -6.06 5.57 -2.56
N THR A 208 -6.71 4.53 -2.03
CA THR A 208 -6.03 3.31 -1.57
C THR A 208 -6.14 2.18 -2.62
N ALA A 209 -6.16 0.92 -2.18
CA ALA A 209 -6.19 -0.27 -3.04
C ALA A 209 -7.31 -0.26 -4.08
N GLY A 210 -8.47 0.35 -3.78
CA GLY A 210 -9.60 0.39 -4.70
C GLY A 210 -9.26 1.02 -6.06
N LEU A 211 -8.46 2.10 -6.07
CA LEU A 211 -7.99 2.72 -7.32
C LEU A 211 -6.76 2.02 -7.88
N ARG A 212 -5.89 1.43 -7.04
CA ARG A 212 -4.74 0.62 -7.49
C ARG A 212 -5.16 -0.57 -8.36
N LEU A 213 -6.36 -1.12 -8.11
CA LEU A 213 -6.93 -2.24 -8.87
C LEU A 213 -7.57 -1.82 -10.20
N LEU A 214 -7.76 -0.52 -10.46
CA LEU A 214 -8.24 -0.04 -11.76
C LEU A 214 -7.11 0.06 -12.78
N SER A 215 -7.45 0.16 -14.06
CA SER A 215 -6.46 0.52 -15.07
C SER A 215 -5.92 1.93 -14.80
N VAL A 216 -4.62 2.14 -15.06
CA VAL A 216 -3.94 3.42 -14.84
C VAL A 216 -4.71 4.60 -15.44
N VAL A 217 -5.27 4.42 -16.65
CA VAL A 217 -6.07 5.45 -17.33
C VAL A 217 -7.33 5.81 -16.56
N LYS A 218 -8.08 4.81 -16.06
CA LYS A 218 -9.31 5.04 -15.30
C LYS A 218 -9.02 5.72 -13.96
N ALA A 219 -8.00 5.24 -13.26
CA ALA A 219 -7.57 5.82 -11.99
C ALA A 219 -7.16 7.29 -12.17
N GLU A 220 -6.30 7.61 -13.15
CA GLU A 220 -5.88 8.99 -13.39
C GLU A 220 -7.01 9.91 -13.85
N ASN A 221 -7.97 9.40 -14.64
CA ASN A 221 -9.15 10.18 -15.01
C ASN A 221 -9.97 10.59 -13.77
N ILE A 222 -10.18 9.66 -12.83
CA ILE A 222 -10.84 9.97 -11.54
C ILE A 222 -10.02 11.00 -10.76
N LEU A 223 -8.71 10.79 -10.58
CA LEU A 223 -7.88 11.71 -9.81
C LEU A 223 -7.84 13.10 -10.44
N LYS A 224 -7.85 13.21 -11.77
CA LYS A 224 -7.92 14.48 -12.49
C LYS A 224 -9.23 15.22 -12.20
N ALA A 225 -10.37 14.52 -12.22
CA ALA A 225 -11.66 15.11 -11.87
C ALA A 225 -11.67 15.59 -10.40
N VAL A 226 -11.10 14.80 -9.49
CA VAL A 226 -10.96 15.16 -8.06
C VAL A 226 -10.04 16.37 -7.87
N ARG A 227 -8.89 16.43 -8.54
CA ARG A 227 -7.98 17.60 -8.53
C ARG A 227 -8.72 18.86 -8.98
N SER A 228 -9.48 18.78 -10.08
CA SER A 228 -10.28 19.92 -10.58
C SER A 228 -11.40 20.34 -9.63
N ARG A 229 -11.97 19.39 -8.86
CA ARG A 229 -12.96 19.68 -7.84
C ARG A 229 -12.33 20.37 -6.63
N LEU A 230 -11.23 19.83 -6.10
CA LEU A 230 -10.54 20.40 -4.94
C LEU A 230 -9.91 21.76 -5.25
N SER A 231 -9.45 22.02 -6.48
CA SER A 231 -8.92 23.34 -6.86
C SER A 231 -9.94 24.48 -6.82
N LYS A 232 -11.24 24.17 -6.68
CA LYS A 232 -12.34 25.15 -6.56
C LYS A 232 -12.72 25.44 -5.10
N THR A 233 -12.08 24.78 -4.14
CA THR A 233 -12.31 24.96 -2.70
C THR A 233 -11.40 26.04 -2.13
N CYS A 234 -11.65 26.45 -0.88
CA CYS A 234 -10.79 27.43 -0.21
C CYS A 234 -9.48 26.86 0.37
N PHE A 235 -9.27 25.53 0.33
CA PHE A 235 -8.12 24.89 0.98
C PHE A 235 -6.78 25.21 0.31
N LYS A 236 -5.69 25.13 1.08
CA LYS A 236 -4.32 25.18 0.56
C LYS A 236 -4.01 23.89 -0.22
N GLN A 237 -3.89 24.01 -1.55
CA GLN A 237 -3.51 22.89 -2.42
C GLN A 237 -1.99 22.65 -2.38
N LEU A 238 -1.58 21.45 -1.99
CA LEU A 238 -0.21 20.98 -2.15
C LEU A 238 -0.01 20.39 -3.55
N SER A 239 1.24 20.37 -4.05
CA SER A 239 1.55 19.82 -5.38
C SER A 239 1.17 18.34 -5.53
N ASN A 240 1.25 17.59 -4.43
CA ASN A 240 0.87 16.20 -4.29
C ASN A 240 -0.49 16.04 -3.59
N ALA A 241 -1.38 17.04 -3.58
CA ALA A 241 -2.62 17.00 -2.81
C ALA A 241 -3.50 15.79 -3.15
N VAL A 242 -3.54 15.33 -4.41
CA VAL A 242 -4.40 14.21 -4.84
C VAL A 242 -3.59 13.15 -5.56
N THR A 243 -3.37 12.01 -4.89
CA THR A 243 -2.58 10.89 -5.40
C THR A 243 -3.17 9.55 -4.98
N ILE A 244 -2.70 8.47 -5.60
CA ILE A 244 -2.88 7.11 -5.07
C ILE A 244 -1.79 6.88 -4.03
N MET A 245 -2.16 6.40 -2.86
CA MET A 245 -1.21 6.04 -1.81
C MET A 245 -0.65 4.66 -2.05
N ASP A 246 0.68 4.57 -2.00
CA ASP A 246 1.37 3.29 -1.96
C ASP A 246 1.01 2.54 -0.68
N GLY A 247 0.82 1.23 -0.79
CA GLY A 247 0.40 0.40 0.34
C GLY A 247 1.42 0.36 1.49
N PHE A 248 2.71 0.56 1.20
CA PHE A 248 3.74 0.74 2.22
C PHE A 248 3.43 1.94 3.14
N TYR A 249 3.07 3.08 2.52
CA TYR A 249 2.75 4.31 3.25
C TYR A 249 1.42 4.22 3.99
N GLU A 250 0.43 3.52 3.42
CA GLU A 250 -0.85 3.23 4.11
C GLU A 250 -0.61 2.56 5.47
N GLY A 251 0.22 1.50 5.50
CA GLY A 251 0.60 0.83 6.75
C GLY A 251 1.48 1.69 7.66
N LEU A 252 2.49 2.38 7.09
CA LEU A 252 3.38 3.26 7.85
C LEU A 252 2.61 4.37 8.58
N TYR A 253 1.72 5.05 7.87
CA TYR A 253 0.97 6.17 8.44
C TYR A 253 -0.02 5.71 9.51
N LEU A 254 -0.67 4.54 9.34
CA LEU A 254 -1.47 3.95 10.40
C LEU A 254 -0.63 3.63 11.65
N TRP A 255 0.56 3.06 11.47
CA TRP A 255 1.47 2.78 12.56
C TRP A 255 1.93 4.05 13.28
N ILE A 256 2.21 5.13 12.55
CA ILE A 256 2.52 6.45 13.12
C ILE A 256 1.32 6.96 13.93
N THR A 257 0.11 6.95 13.36
CA THR A 257 -1.11 7.37 14.06
C THR A 257 -1.27 6.64 15.38
N LEU A 258 -1.23 5.30 15.37
CA LEU A 258 -1.45 4.49 16.56
C LEU A 258 -0.42 4.80 17.65
N ASN A 259 0.86 4.83 17.27
CA ASN A 259 1.93 5.03 18.24
C ASN A 259 2.04 6.48 18.71
N PHE A 260 1.61 7.45 17.89
CA PHE A 260 1.48 8.85 18.29
C PHE A 260 0.39 9.00 19.37
N LEU A 261 -0.80 8.46 19.11
CA LEU A 261 -1.93 8.58 20.04
C LEU A 261 -1.66 7.86 21.38
N ASN A 262 -0.87 6.79 21.35
CA ASN A 262 -0.42 6.07 22.56
C ASN A 262 0.85 6.64 23.21
N ASP A 263 1.39 7.77 22.74
CA ASP A 263 2.64 8.39 23.22
C ASP A 263 3.90 7.52 23.06
N ARG A 264 3.79 6.43 22.30
CA ARG A 264 4.82 5.40 22.09
C ARG A 264 5.92 5.78 21.09
N LEU A 265 5.70 6.82 20.28
CA LEU A 265 6.77 7.38 19.42
C LEU A 265 7.85 8.13 20.23
N SER A 266 7.49 8.73 21.37
CA SER A 266 8.35 9.64 22.13
C SER A 266 9.14 8.98 23.28
N GLN A 267 8.74 7.78 23.71
CA GLN A 267 9.26 7.12 24.92
C GLN A 267 10.56 6.31 24.69
N ARG A 268 11.26 6.49 23.57
CA ARG A 268 12.36 5.62 23.11
C ARG A 268 13.74 5.91 23.71
N LYS A 269 13.82 6.43 24.93
CA LYS A 269 15.11 6.47 25.64
C LYS A 269 15.53 5.03 25.95
N MET A 270 16.57 4.57 25.26
CA MET A 270 17.23 3.29 25.47
C MET A 270 17.63 3.17 26.94
N LYS A 271 16.84 2.45 27.75
CA LYS A 271 17.20 2.16 29.13
C LYS A 271 18.18 1.00 29.09
N VAL A 272 19.47 1.30 29.02
CA VAL A 272 20.52 0.29 29.20
C VAL A 272 20.53 -0.09 30.67
N THR A 273 19.84 -1.17 31.02
CA THR A 273 20.01 -1.81 32.33
C THR A 273 21.23 -2.71 32.26
N PHE A 274 22.32 -2.28 32.90
CA PHE A 274 23.43 -3.16 33.21
C PHE A 274 23.02 -4.04 34.39
N THR A 275 22.70 -5.31 34.11
CA THR A 275 22.71 -6.33 35.16
C THR A 275 24.16 -6.66 35.42
N GLY A 276 24.68 -6.23 36.57
CA GLY A 276 25.99 -6.63 37.05
C GLY A 276 25.92 -8.11 37.41
N ASP A 277 26.21 -8.97 36.44
CA ASP A 277 26.95 -10.22 36.57
C ASP A 277 26.86 -10.98 35.22
N ASP A 278 28.04 -11.25 34.66
CA ASP A 278 28.36 -12.17 33.55
C ASP A 278 27.71 -12.03 32.15
N LYS A 279 28.55 -11.57 31.21
CA LYS A 279 28.71 -12.05 29.81
C LYS A 279 27.47 -12.26 28.91
N GLN A 280 26.39 -11.51 29.11
CA GLN A 280 25.47 -11.20 28.02
C GLN A 280 24.88 -9.80 28.23
N SER A 281 25.41 -8.83 27.49
CA SER A 281 24.73 -7.57 27.26
C SER A 281 23.50 -7.84 26.41
N SER A 282 22.43 -8.32 27.03
CA SER A 282 21.12 -8.38 26.38
C SER A 282 20.67 -6.93 26.21
N LEU A 283 20.78 -6.41 24.99
CA LEU A 283 20.03 -5.22 24.59
C LEU A 283 18.55 -5.56 24.73
N VAL A 284 17.98 -5.40 25.92
CA VAL A 284 16.54 -5.45 26.11
C VAL A 284 16.02 -4.13 25.55
N GLN A 285 15.84 -4.09 24.24
CA GLN A 285 15.04 -3.07 23.60
C GLN A 285 13.63 -3.27 24.13
N GLN A 286 13.29 -2.52 25.18
CA GLN A 286 11.94 -2.51 25.71
C GLN A 286 11.03 -2.12 24.54
N GLN A 287 10.17 -3.05 24.12
CA GLN A 287 9.29 -2.86 22.97
C GLN A 287 8.37 -1.68 23.29
N THR A 288 8.68 -0.52 22.73
CA THR A 288 7.94 0.71 23.03
C THR A 288 6.75 0.90 22.11
N THR A 289 6.69 0.22 20.94
CA THR A 289 5.63 0.44 19.94
C THR A 289 4.73 -0.76 19.71
N ILE A 290 3.51 -0.47 19.29
CA ILE A 290 2.49 -1.43 18.88
C ILE A 290 2.60 -1.62 17.37
N GLY A 291 2.63 -2.87 16.90
CA GLY A 291 2.49 -3.23 15.49
C GLY A 291 1.06 -3.06 15.01
N THR A 292 0.86 -2.79 13.73
CA THR A 292 -0.46 -2.57 13.14
C THR A 292 -0.79 -3.61 12.08
N LEU A 293 -2.04 -4.06 12.09
CA LEU A 293 -2.67 -4.82 11.01
C LEU A 293 -3.85 -4.00 10.48
N ASP A 294 -3.91 -3.76 9.18
CA ASP A 294 -5.02 -3.06 8.56
C ASP A 294 -5.64 -3.93 7.48
N LEU A 295 -6.93 -4.25 7.60
CA LEU A 295 -7.65 -4.98 6.56
C LEU A 295 -8.58 -4.02 5.82
N GLY A 296 -8.08 -3.47 4.72
CA GLY A 296 -8.88 -2.70 3.78
C GLY A 296 -9.75 -3.60 2.89
N GLY A 297 -10.51 -2.98 1.99
CA GLY A 297 -11.34 -3.77 1.05
C GLY A 297 -10.54 -4.40 -0.08
N GLY A 298 -9.45 -3.76 -0.53
CA GLY A 298 -8.62 -4.24 -1.65
C GLY A 298 -7.21 -4.73 -1.29
N SER A 299 -6.71 -4.39 -0.11
CA SER A 299 -5.41 -4.87 0.40
C SER A 299 -5.45 -5.04 1.91
N THR A 300 -4.43 -5.71 2.45
CA THR A 300 -4.15 -5.78 3.88
C THR A 300 -2.71 -5.35 4.16
N GLN A 301 -2.47 -4.64 5.26
CA GLN A 301 -1.17 -4.11 5.64
C GLN A 301 -0.72 -4.66 6.99
N ILE A 302 0.60 -4.83 7.13
CA ILE A 302 1.26 -5.15 8.39
C ILE A 302 2.46 -4.22 8.56
N THR A 303 2.58 -3.59 9.73
CA THR A 303 3.66 -2.64 10.01
C THR A 303 4.14 -2.73 11.45
N PHE A 304 5.46 -2.81 11.67
CA PHE A 304 6.07 -2.82 13.00
C PHE A 304 7.58 -2.50 12.93
N ILE A 305 8.20 -2.23 14.08
CA ILE A 305 9.67 -2.14 14.17
C ILE A 305 10.22 -3.56 14.37
N PRO A 306 10.99 -4.12 13.42
CA PRO A 306 11.63 -5.41 13.60
C PRO A 306 12.78 -5.30 14.60
N THR A 307 12.81 -6.21 15.57
CA THR A 307 13.84 -6.29 16.60
C THR A 307 14.63 -7.58 16.54
N GLU A 308 14.09 -8.62 15.90
CA GLU A 308 14.77 -9.91 15.78
C GLU A 308 15.68 -9.93 14.55
N LEU A 309 16.92 -10.41 14.75
CA LEU A 309 17.90 -10.51 13.67
C LEU A 309 17.42 -11.38 12.50
N ASN A 310 16.63 -12.42 12.79
CA ASN A 310 16.08 -13.31 11.77
C ASN A 310 15.16 -12.55 10.83
N THR A 311 14.23 -11.75 11.34
CA THR A 311 13.36 -10.94 10.49
C THR A 311 14.10 -9.86 9.75
N ILE A 312 15.07 -9.19 10.39
CA ILE A 312 15.88 -8.17 9.70
C ILE A 312 16.64 -8.78 8.51
N LYS A 313 17.13 -10.02 8.63
CA LYS A 313 17.92 -10.70 7.59
C LYS A 313 17.07 -11.40 6.53
N ASN A 314 15.96 -12.00 6.94
CA ASN A 314 15.14 -12.86 6.08
C ASN A 314 13.98 -12.11 5.41
N SER A 315 13.69 -10.88 5.84
CA SER A 315 12.66 -10.06 5.20
C SER A 315 13.00 -9.79 3.73
N PRO A 316 12.00 -9.83 2.83
CA PRO A 316 12.18 -9.51 1.43
C PRO A 316 12.70 -8.08 1.21
N ILE A 317 13.38 -7.88 0.08
CA ILE A 317 13.83 -6.55 -0.34
C ILE A 317 12.61 -5.62 -0.45
N GLY A 318 12.71 -4.43 0.13
CA GLY A 318 11.67 -3.40 0.13
C GLY A 318 10.65 -3.49 1.27
N TYR A 319 10.67 -4.57 2.07
CA TYR A 319 9.78 -4.68 3.24
C TYR A 319 10.29 -3.90 4.44
N ILE A 320 11.62 -3.79 4.57
CA ILE A 320 12.27 -3.01 5.61
C ILE A 320 12.83 -1.74 4.97
N THR A 321 12.45 -0.58 5.52
CA THR A 321 13.05 0.70 5.17
C THR A 321 13.53 1.43 6.43
N ASN A 322 14.35 2.44 6.21
CA ASN A 322 14.75 3.38 7.24
C ASN A 322 13.72 4.51 7.35
N PHE A 323 13.28 4.81 8.55
CA PHE A 323 12.29 5.82 8.85
C PHE A 323 12.80 6.75 9.96
N SER A 324 12.56 8.06 9.81
CA SER A 324 12.83 9.07 10.85
C SER A 324 11.49 9.68 11.29
N PRO A 325 11.03 9.43 12.53
CA PRO A 325 9.76 9.97 13.03
C PRO A 325 9.65 11.50 13.02
N ASN A 326 10.80 12.20 13.08
CA ASN A 326 10.85 13.67 13.26
C ASN A 326 11.30 14.42 12.00
N GLY A 327 11.30 13.79 10.82
CA GLY A 327 11.64 14.42 9.54
C GLY A 327 13.10 14.87 9.38
N LYS A 328 13.91 14.87 10.44
CA LYS A 328 15.34 15.21 10.37
C LYS A 328 16.13 14.03 9.84
N GLU A 329 16.84 14.23 8.73
CA GLU A 329 17.81 13.30 8.13
C GLU A 329 19.08 13.15 8.99
N ASN A 330 18.95 13.05 10.30
CA ASN A 330 20.10 12.63 11.10
C ASN A 330 20.25 11.11 10.92
N LYS A 331 21.25 10.71 10.11
CA LYS A 331 21.51 9.29 9.77
C LYS A 331 21.74 8.42 11.01
N ASP A 332 22.15 9.01 12.13
CA ASP A 332 22.42 8.31 13.39
C ASP A 332 21.15 7.86 14.14
N PHE A 333 19.95 8.31 13.72
CA PHE A 333 18.67 8.01 14.39
C PHE A 333 17.61 7.41 13.46
N GLN A 334 18.00 6.90 12.29
CA GLN A 334 17.07 6.21 11.40
C GLN A 334 16.71 4.83 11.97
N GLU A 335 15.41 4.60 12.15
CA GLU A 335 14.90 3.32 12.62
C GLU A 335 14.51 2.44 11.44
N LYS A 336 14.74 1.13 11.58
CA LYS A 336 14.20 0.16 10.64
C LYS A 336 12.72 -0.04 10.93
N ILE A 337 11.90 0.06 9.90
CA ILE A 337 10.47 -0.27 9.97
C ILE A 337 10.16 -1.34 8.93
N TYR A 338 9.52 -2.41 9.39
CA TYR A 338 8.91 -3.40 8.53
C TYR A 338 7.53 -2.89 8.15
N SER A 339 7.23 -2.74 6.86
CA SER A 339 5.89 -2.44 6.39
C SER A 339 5.66 -3.11 5.05
N HIS A 340 4.53 -3.79 4.89
CA HIS A 340 4.14 -4.34 3.61
C HIS A 340 2.63 -4.35 3.42
N SER A 341 2.21 -4.25 2.15
CA SER A 341 0.81 -4.26 1.71
C SER A 341 0.58 -5.38 0.72
N TYR A 342 -0.34 -6.29 1.02
CA TYR A 342 -0.75 -7.36 0.13
C TYR A 342 -1.99 -6.95 -0.67
N LEU A 343 -1.78 -6.43 -1.89
CA LEU A 343 -2.87 -6.11 -2.82
C LEU A 343 -3.60 -7.39 -3.25
N GLY A 344 -4.93 -7.34 -3.32
CA GLY A 344 -5.77 -8.51 -3.62
C GLY A 344 -6.19 -9.32 -2.38
N LEU A 345 -5.56 -9.09 -1.23
CA LEU A 345 -5.88 -9.74 0.04
C LEU A 345 -6.69 -8.85 1.01
N GLY A 346 -7.27 -7.76 0.51
CA GLY A 346 -8.32 -7.04 1.25
C GLY A 346 -9.61 -7.84 1.32
N LEU A 347 -10.51 -7.55 2.27
CA LEU A 347 -11.67 -8.40 2.54
C LEU A 347 -12.58 -8.59 1.30
N MET A 348 -12.83 -7.53 0.53
CA MET A 348 -13.69 -7.60 -0.66
C MET A 348 -13.00 -8.33 -1.81
N SER A 349 -11.71 -8.06 -2.04
CA SER A 349 -10.91 -8.76 -3.05
C SER A 349 -10.74 -10.25 -2.75
N ALA A 350 -10.57 -10.60 -1.47
CA ALA A 350 -10.50 -11.97 -1.01
C ALA A 350 -11.84 -12.68 -1.20
N ARG A 351 -12.95 -12.03 -0.83
CA ARG A 351 -14.30 -12.57 -1.08
C ARG A 351 -14.55 -12.84 -2.56
N TYR A 352 -14.21 -11.88 -3.43
CA TYR A 352 -14.29 -12.07 -4.87
C TYR A 352 -13.42 -13.26 -5.32
N SER A 353 -12.18 -13.35 -4.83
CA SER A 353 -11.27 -14.43 -5.17
C SER A 353 -11.81 -15.80 -4.73
N MET A 354 -12.37 -15.92 -3.52
CA MET A 354 -12.97 -17.16 -3.03
C MET A 354 -14.17 -17.59 -3.87
N LEU A 355 -15.08 -16.65 -4.17
CA LEU A 355 -16.25 -16.89 -5.02
C LEU A 355 -15.86 -17.26 -6.46
N HIS A 356 -14.90 -16.56 -7.04
CA HIS A 356 -14.40 -16.81 -8.39
C HIS A 356 -13.71 -18.18 -8.49
N THR A 357 -12.82 -18.49 -7.53
CA THR A 357 -12.16 -19.79 -7.45
C THR A 357 -13.19 -20.91 -7.33
N ALA A 358 -14.16 -20.79 -6.41
CA ALA A 358 -15.25 -21.75 -6.27
C ALA A 358 -16.04 -21.95 -7.57
N THR A 359 -16.40 -20.85 -8.25
CA THR A 359 -17.12 -20.86 -9.53
C THR A 359 -16.32 -21.55 -10.64
N SER A 360 -15.01 -21.33 -10.69
CA SER A 360 -14.15 -21.93 -11.71
C SER A 360 -14.17 -23.46 -11.66
N TYR A 361 -14.25 -24.06 -10.46
CA TYR A 361 -14.35 -25.52 -10.31
C TYR A 361 -15.69 -26.09 -10.81
N VAL A 362 -16.78 -25.32 -10.76
CA VAL A 362 -18.08 -25.72 -11.33
C VAL A 362 -18.04 -25.67 -12.86
N ASN A 363 -17.45 -24.62 -13.43
CA ASN A 363 -17.36 -24.44 -14.89
C ASN A 363 -16.37 -25.39 -15.59
N VAL A 364 -15.50 -26.08 -14.85
CA VAL A 364 -14.72 -27.21 -15.39
C VAL A 364 -15.63 -28.43 -15.69
N GLN A 365 -16.83 -28.50 -15.10
CA GLN A 365 -17.79 -29.59 -15.31
C GLN A 365 -19.01 -29.21 -16.17
N SER A 366 -19.29 -27.92 -16.39
CA SER A 366 -20.36 -27.44 -17.27
C SER A 366 -19.82 -26.49 -18.34
N SER A 367 -20.02 -26.85 -19.62
CA SER A 367 -19.78 -25.97 -20.77
C SER A 367 -20.45 -24.61 -20.54
N GLN A 368 -19.64 -23.55 -20.42
CA GLN A 368 -19.92 -22.11 -20.49
C GLN A 368 -21.27 -21.62 -19.89
N PRO A 369 -21.27 -20.68 -18.93
CA PRO A 369 -22.52 -20.10 -18.43
C PRO A 369 -23.33 -19.51 -19.60
N PRO A 370 -24.61 -19.91 -19.77
CA PRO A 370 -25.33 -19.79 -21.04
C PRO A 370 -25.71 -18.36 -21.49
N ASP A 371 -25.18 -17.29 -20.89
CA ASP A 371 -25.77 -15.96 -21.13
C ASP A 371 -24.85 -14.75 -20.90
N GLY A 372 -23.52 -14.92 -20.77
CA GLY A 372 -22.63 -13.79 -20.46
C GLY A 372 -22.96 -13.04 -19.14
N LYS A 373 -23.86 -13.60 -18.33
CA LYS A 373 -24.26 -13.08 -17.01
C LYS A 373 -23.14 -13.28 -16.00
N LYS A 374 -22.84 -12.22 -15.24
CA LYS A 374 -21.83 -12.19 -14.18
C LYS A 374 -22.36 -12.93 -12.94
N GLN A 375 -22.23 -14.25 -12.97
CA GLN A 375 -22.68 -15.14 -11.89
C GLN A 375 -21.48 -15.73 -11.14
N LEU A 376 -21.60 -15.80 -9.82
CA LEU A 376 -20.65 -16.49 -8.94
C LEU A 376 -21.40 -17.47 -8.02
N PHE A 377 -20.76 -18.59 -7.70
CA PHE A 377 -21.29 -19.61 -6.81
C PHE A 377 -20.66 -19.54 -5.44
N TYR A 378 -21.50 -19.57 -4.41
CA TYR A 378 -21.13 -19.46 -3.02
C TYR A 378 -21.17 -20.84 -2.34
N PRO A 379 -20.02 -21.42 -1.96
CA PRO A 379 -19.95 -22.77 -1.41
C PRO A 379 -20.10 -22.84 0.10
N CYS A 380 -20.11 -21.70 0.80
CA CYS A 380 -20.08 -21.63 2.27
C CYS A 380 -21.47 -21.50 2.91
N TRP A 381 -22.53 -21.79 2.16
CA TRP A 381 -23.89 -21.51 2.60
C TRP A 381 -24.82 -22.70 2.39
N PRO A 382 -25.51 -23.17 3.45
CA PRO A 382 -26.35 -24.36 3.35
C PRO A 382 -27.69 -24.15 2.66
N ASN A 383 -28.24 -22.93 2.69
CA ASN A 383 -29.61 -22.67 2.25
C ASN A 383 -29.68 -22.10 0.82
N ASN A 384 -30.83 -22.19 0.16
CA ASN A 384 -30.98 -21.55 -1.14
C ASN A 384 -30.89 -20.03 -0.99
N MET A 385 -29.86 -19.42 -1.58
CA MET A 385 -29.61 -18.00 -1.53
C MET A 385 -29.28 -17.46 -2.92
N THR A 386 -29.89 -16.33 -3.25
CA THR A 386 -29.52 -15.51 -4.39
C THR A 386 -29.43 -14.07 -3.93
N LEU A 387 -28.29 -13.42 -4.16
CA LEU A 387 -28.09 -12.01 -3.82
C LEU A 387 -27.33 -11.27 -4.92
N THR A 388 -27.48 -9.95 -4.95
CA THR A 388 -26.71 -9.05 -5.81
C THR A 388 -25.59 -8.39 -5.02
N TRP A 389 -24.36 -8.42 -5.53
CA TRP A 389 -23.22 -7.80 -4.88
C TRP A 389 -22.39 -6.99 -5.89
N ASN A 390 -22.20 -5.69 -5.61
CA ASN A 390 -21.35 -4.85 -6.43
C ASN A 390 -19.88 -5.03 -6.04
N HIS A 391 -19.03 -5.38 -7.00
CA HIS A 391 -17.57 -5.46 -6.83
C HIS A 391 -16.85 -5.04 -8.11
N ALA A 392 -15.81 -4.21 -7.98
CA ALA A 392 -15.03 -3.67 -9.10
C ALA A 392 -15.87 -3.00 -10.22
N GLY A 393 -16.97 -2.33 -9.85
CA GLY A 393 -17.87 -1.66 -10.81
C GLY A 393 -18.85 -2.59 -11.52
N TYR A 394 -19.00 -3.84 -11.04
CA TYR A 394 -19.90 -4.82 -11.61
C TYR A 394 -20.88 -5.36 -10.57
N ASP A 395 -22.14 -5.49 -10.95
CA ASP A 395 -23.16 -6.17 -10.15
C ASP A 395 -23.12 -7.67 -10.44
N TRP A 396 -22.67 -8.45 -9.46
CA TRP A 396 -22.60 -9.90 -9.50
C TRP A 396 -23.85 -10.52 -8.92
N GLU A 397 -24.40 -11.53 -9.59
CA GLU A 397 -25.44 -12.39 -9.05
C GLU A 397 -24.77 -13.58 -8.36
N ILE A 398 -24.84 -13.62 -7.03
CA ILE A 398 -24.27 -14.68 -6.20
C ILE A 398 -25.35 -15.73 -5.95
N LYS A 399 -25.08 -16.98 -6.32
CA LYS A 399 -25.99 -18.13 -6.13
C LYS A 399 -25.39 -19.18 -5.22
N GLN A 400 -26.24 -19.96 -4.56
CA GLN A 400 -25.79 -21.13 -3.83
C GLN A 400 -25.09 -22.13 -4.76
N MET A 401 -23.95 -22.69 -4.32
CA MET A 401 -23.37 -23.85 -4.99
C MET A 401 -24.14 -25.12 -4.62
N ASN A 402 -24.38 -26.01 -5.60
CA ASN A 402 -25.11 -27.26 -5.35
C ASN A 402 -24.38 -28.12 -4.30
N GLN A 403 -25.11 -28.55 -3.26
CA GLN A 403 -24.56 -29.31 -2.14
C GLN A 403 -23.87 -30.61 -2.58
N SER A 404 -24.37 -31.26 -3.64
CA SER A 404 -23.75 -32.46 -4.19
C SER A 404 -22.35 -32.21 -4.75
N VAL A 405 -22.05 -30.99 -5.20
CA VAL A 405 -20.74 -30.56 -5.70
C VAL A 405 -19.83 -30.12 -4.55
N VAL A 406 -20.36 -29.32 -3.62
CA VAL A 406 -19.65 -28.82 -2.43
C VAL A 406 -19.09 -29.96 -1.58
N MET A 407 -19.89 -31.03 -1.41
CA MET A 407 -19.54 -32.15 -0.54
C MET A 407 -18.76 -33.26 -1.24
N THR A 408 -18.32 -33.08 -2.50
CA THR A 408 -17.46 -34.08 -3.15
C THR A 408 -16.07 -34.09 -2.52
N PRO A 409 -15.51 -35.27 -2.17
CA PRO A 409 -14.11 -35.39 -1.75
C PRO A 409 -13.12 -34.82 -2.78
N HIS A 410 -13.53 -34.78 -4.06
CA HIS A 410 -12.75 -34.23 -5.15
C HIS A 410 -12.56 -32.71 -5.04
N LEU A 411 -13.58 -31.93 -4.69
CA LEU A 411 -13.45 -30.47 -4.56
C LEU A 411 -12.47 -30.13 -3.44
N LEU A 412 -12.65 -30.77 -2.28
CA LEU A 412 -11.78 -30.55 -1.14
C LEU A 412 -10.34 -30.98 -1.45
N SER A 413 -10.11 -32.18 -1.99
CA SER A 413 -8.78 -32.63 -2.40
C SER A 413 -8.14 -31.77 -3.50
N SER A 414 -8.93 -31.19 -4.40
CA SER A 414 -8.45 -30.26 -5.44
C SER A 414 -8.09 -28.88 -4.89
N LEU A 415 -8.79 -28.42 -3.84
CA LEU A 415 -8.44 -27.21 -3.09
C LEU A 415 -7.26 -27.45 -2.15
N MET A 416 -7.06 -28.70 -1.71
CA MET A 416 -5.95 -29.16 -0.87
C MET A 416 -4.68 -29.37 -1.68
N MET A 417 -4.13 -28.31 -2.27
CA MET A 417 -2.75 -28.36 -2.79
C MET A 417 -1.69 -28.21 -1.70
N THR A 418 -2.09 -27.98 -0.45
CA THR A 418 -1.18 -27.85 0.70
C THR A 418 -1.35 -29.03 1.65
N LYS A 419 -0.27 -29.81 1.85
CA LYS A 419 -0.13 -30.59 3.10
C LYS A 419 0.07 -29.58 4.22
N SER A 420 -1.01 -29.09 4.82
CA SER A 420 -0.89 -28.34 6.07
C SER A 420 -0.25 -29.28 7.11
N SER A 421 0.93 -28.91 7.62
CA SER A 421 1.62 -29.63 8.69
C SER A 421 0.97 -29.42 10.06
N ASP A 422 -0.05 -28.55 10.15
CA ASP A 422 -0.75 -28.28 11.40
C ASP A 422 -1.75 -29.39 11.73
N LYS A 423 -1.43 -30.15 12.78
CA LYS A 423 -2.26 -31.24 13.32
C LYS A 423 -3.65 -30.77 13.74
N HIS A 424 -3.79 -29.51 14.16
CA HIS A 424 -5.08 -28.93 14.55
C HIS A 424 -6.04 -28.80 13.36
N ILE A 425 -5.49 -28.49 12.19
CA ILE A 425 -6.24 -28.29 10.94
C ILE A 425 -6.44 -29.62 10.21
N SER A 426 -5.42 -30.50 10.20
CA SER A 426 -5.47 -31.78 9.49
C SER A 426 -6.55 -32.73 10.00
N GLY A 427 -6.87 -32.69 11.31
CA GLY A 427 -7.93 -33.52 11.89
C GLY A 427 -9.35 -33.06 11.54
N GLU A 428 -9.53 -31.78 11.21
CA GLU A 428 -10.85 -31.15 11.09
C GLU A 428 -11.26 -30.88 9.64
N LEU A 429 -10.28 -30.72 8.74
CA LEU A 429 -10.46 -30.77 7.29
C LEU A 429 -11.08 -32.11 6.82
N ILE A 430 -11.04 -33.15 7.65
CA ILE A 430 -11.64 -34.46 7.38
C ILE A 430 -13.18 -34.41 7.53
N ASN A 431 -13.73 -33.41 8.22
CA ASN A 431 -15.16 -33.39 8.59
C ASN A 431 -16.10 -32.75 7.56
N ASN A 432 -15.63 -32.50 6.32
CA ASN A 432 -16.38 -32.01 5.16
C ASN A 432 -17.53 -31.03 5.48
N SER A 433 -17.20 -29.95 6.19
CA SER A 433 -18.14 -28.90 6.60
C SER A 433 -18.04 -27.67 5.69
N TYR A 434 -19.08 -26.82 5.68
CA TYR A 434 -19.03 -25.52 5.01
C TYR A 434 -17.81 -24.70 5.45
N SER A 435 -17.53 -24.65 6.75
CA SER A 435 -16.35 -23.94 7.27
C SER A 435 -15.04 -24.48 6.69
N SER A 436 -14.86 -25.80 6.61
CA SER A 436 -13.63 -26.38 6.02
C SER A 436 -13.48 -26.04 4.53
N VAL A 437 -14.58 -26.01 3.77
CA VAL A 437 -14.54 -25.60 2.36
C VAL A 437 -14.12 -24.13 2.22
N CYS A 438 -14.71 -23.24 3.02
CA CYS A 438 -14.33 -21.82 3.03
C CYS A 438 -12.88 -21.62 3.46
N TYR A 439 -12.43 -22.35 4.47
CA TYR A 439 -11.05 -22.28 4.93
C TYR A 439 -10.09 -22.71 3.82
N SER A 440 -10.37 -23.80 3.12
CA SER A 440 -9.56 -24.25 1.98
C SER A 440 -9.55 -23.24 0.84
N LEU A 441 -10.68 -22.59 0.55
CA LEU A 441 -10.73 -21.48 -0.42
C LEU A 441 -9.90 -20.29 0.04
N ALA A 442 -9.95 -19.93 1.32
CA ALA A 442 -9.14 -18.85 1.87
C ALA A 442 -7.64 -19.15 1.73
N LEU A 443 -7.21 -20.37 2.04
CA LEU A 443 -5.82 -20.81 1.81
C LEU A 443 -5.44 -20.73 0.33
N SER A 444 -6.36 -21.10 -0.58
CA SER A 444 -6.15 -20.95 -2.02
C SER A 444 -5.96 -19.49 -2.42
N VAL A 445 -6.73 -18.56 -1.84
CA VAL A 445 -6.55 -17.10 -2.07
C VAL A 445 -5.21 -16.60 -1.54
N LEU A 446 -4.74 -17.08 -0.38
CA LEU A 446 -3.40 -16.72 0.12
C LEU A 446 -2.27 -17.20 -0.79
N GLN A 447 -2.53 -18.19 -1.65
CA GLN A 447 -1.64 -18.55 -2.73
C GLN A 447 -1.95 -17.69 -3.95
N ASN A 448 -3.10 -17.87 -4.59
CA ASN A 448 -3.40 -17.31 -5.90
C ASN A 448 -4.64 -16.42 -5.80
N PRO A 449 -4.50 -15.17 -5.29
CA PRO A 449 -5.63 -14.25 -5.32
C PRO A 449 -5.94 -13.89 -6.78
N VAL A 450 -7.22 -13.65 -7.06
CA VAL A 450 -7.69 -13.31 -8.42
C VAL A 450 -7.37 -11.86 -8.75
N GLU A 451 -7.44 -11.00 -7.74
CA GLU A 451 -7.02 -9.61 -7.80
C GLU A 451 -5.64 -9.44 -7.15
N GLY A 452 -4.93 -8.38 -7.48
CA GLY A 452 -3.60 -8.09 -6.97
C GLY A 452 -2.53 -8.06 -8.05
N ASP A 453 -1.27 -8.10 -7.63
CA ASP A 453 -0.13 -8.03 -8.54
C ASP A 453 0.12 -9.40 -9.19
N GLY A 454 0.27 -9.42 -10.51
CA GLY A 454 0.56 -10.66 -11.25
C GLY A 454 1.97 -11.22 -11.02
N ASN A 455 2.87 -10.43 -10.40
CA ASN A 455 4.28 -10.77 -10.17
C ASN A 455 4.62 -10.69 -8.67
N THR A 456 3.96 -11.50 -7.85
CA THR A 456 4.19 -11.55 -6.40
C THR A 456 5.09 -12.72 -6.00
N THR A 457 6.03 -12.44 -5.08
CA THR A 457 6.87 -13.47 -4.45
C THR A 457 6.02 -14.45 -3.65
N ARG A 458 6.35 -15.74 -3.76
CA ARG A 458 5.70 -16.82 -3.02
C ARG A 458 6.68 -17.42 -2.03
N TYR A 459 6.24 -17.56 -0.78
CA TYR A 459 7.08 -17.99 0.32
C TYR A 459 6.87 -19.49 0.62
N PRO A 460 7.94 -20.31 0.64
CA PRO A 460 7.85 -21.70 1.08
C PRO A 460 7.51 -21.77 2.58
N PRO A 461 6.99 -22.92 3.08
CA PRO A 461 6.72 -24.16 2.33
C PRO A 461 5.38 -24.16 1.58
N ASN A 462 4.46 -23.25 1.94
CA ASN A 462 3.07 -23.30 1.46
C ASN A 462 2.83 -22.50 0.16
N ASN A 463 3.84 -21.81 -0.36
CA ASN A 463 3.73 -20.92 -1.53
C ASN A 463 2.68 -19.81 -1.39
N PHE A 464 2.44 -19.36 -0.15
CA PHE A 464 1.63 -18.18 0.11
C PHE A 464 2.35 -16.92 -0.35
N ILE A 465 1.58 -15.92 -0.76
CA ILE A 465 2.14 -14.60 -1.10
C ILE A 465 2.36 -13.73 0.14
N VAL A 466 1.91 -14.18 1.31
CA VAL A 466 2.09 -13.49 2.59
C VAL A 466 3.40 -13.94 3.23
N HIS A 467 4.23 -12.98 3.61
CA HIS A 467 5.47 -13.23 4.34
C HIS A 467 5.16 -13.42 5.83
N GLN A 468 5.89 -14.34 6.48
CA GLN A 468 5.75 -14.62 7.91
C GLN A 468 6.99 -14.12 8.67
N PRO A 469 6.97 -12.90 9.23
CA PRO A 469 8.04 -12.45 10.11
C PRO A 469 7.99 -13.19 11.45
N ASP A 470 9.14 -13.47 12.07
CA ASP A 470 9.19 -14.23 13.32
C ASP A 470 8.56 -13.45 14.51
N GLU A 471 8.68 -12.11 14.53
CA GLU A 471 8.21 -11.29 15.64
C GLU A 471 6.68 -11.25 15.79
N VAL A 472 5.91 -11.72 14.80
CA VAL A 472 4.43 -11.80 14.95
C VAL A 472 4.05 -12.61 16.19
N LYS A 473 4.90 -13.57 16.59
CA LYS A 473 4.73 -14.41 17.77
C LYS A 473 4.87 -13.60 19.06
N THR A 474 5.79 -12.64 19.11
CA THR A 474 6.21 -11.97 20.36
C THR A 474 5.68 -10.53 20.49
N LEU A 475 5.62 -9.75 19.41
CA LEU A 475 5.24 -8.33 19.43
C LEU A 475 3.75 -8.08 19.73
N GLU A 476 3.45 -6.95 20.37
CA GLU A 476 2.07 -6.46 20.51
C GLU A 476 1.54 -5.96 19.16
N PHE A 477 0.35 -6.41 18.73
CA PHE A 477 -0.31 -5.97 17.50
C PHE A 477 -1.75 -5.54 17.73
N TYR A 478 -2.14 -4.40 17.14
CA TYR A 478 -3.54 -3.98 17.03
C TYR A 478 -4.02 -4.07 15.58
N ALA A 479 -5.27 -4.47 15.39
CA ALA A 479 -5.91 -4.70 14.11
C ALA A 479 -7.09 -3.75 13.88
N PHE A 480 -7.18 -3.23 12.66
CA PHE A 480 -8.09 -2.14 12.29
C PHE A 480 -8.96 -2.47 11.07
N SER A 481 -9.89 -1.57 10.75
CA SER A 481 -10.77 -1.65 9.59
C SER A 481 -11.61 -2.94 9.59
N TYR A 482 -11.61 -3.74 8.51
CA TYR A 482 -12.46 -4.91 8.43
C TYR A 482 -12.13 -6.00 9.45
N TYR A 483 -10.93 -6.00 10.06
CA TYR A 483 -10.66 -6.86 11.22
C TYR A 483 -11.60 -6.52 12.38
N PHE A 484 -11.75 -5.23 12.67
CA PHE A 484 -12.62 -4.73 13.74
C PHE A 484 -14.10 -4.94 13.38
N ASP A 485 -14.52 -4.52 12.18
CA ASP A 485 -15.92 -4.62 11.76
C ASP A 485 -16.42 -6.07 11.76
N LEU A 486 -15.57 -7.02 11.34
CA LEU A 486 -15.91 -8.43 11.35
C LEU A 486 -15.99 -9.00 12.77
N ALA A 487 -15.09 -8.59 13.67
CA ALA A 487 -15.14 -9.00 15.07
C ALA A 487 -16.43 -8.51 15.77
N VAL A 488 -16.84 -7.26 15.50
CA VAL A 488 -18.13 -6.73 15.96
C VAL A 488 -19.29 -7.49 15.33
N SER A 489 -19.27 -7.71 14.00
CA SER A 489 -20.34 -8.44 13.31
C SER A 489 -20.53 -9.86 13.87
N ALA A 490 -19.43 -10.54 14.22
CA ALA A 490 -19.45 -11.87 14.81
C ALA A 490 -19.78 -11.88 16.32
N GLY A 491 -19.97 -10.71 16.94
CA GLY A 491 -20.27 -10.59 18.37
C GLY A 491 -19.09 -10.94 19.28
N LEU A 492 -17.86 -10.84 18.78
CA LEU A 492 -16.64 -11.16 19.54
C LEU A 492 -16.19 -9.99 20.44
N ILE A 493 -16.48 -8.75 20.03
CA ILE A 493 -16.15 -7.53 20.76
C ILE A 493 -17.31 -6.54 20.72
N ASP A 494 -17.30 -5.62 21.67
CA ASP A 494 -18.19 -4.47 21.71
C ASP A 494 -17.74 -3.37 20.73
N GLU A 495 -18.69 -2.71 20.04
CA GLU A 495 -18.38 -1.70 19.02
C GLU A 495 -17.78 -0.42 19.61
N ASP A 496 -18.17 -0.04 20.82
CA ASP A 496 -17.72 1.20 21.45
C ASP A 496 -16.37 1.02 22.15
N ASN A 497 -16.17 -0.13 22.81
CA ASN A 497 -15.00 -0.38 23.65
C ASN A 497 -13.90 -1.19 22.94
N GLY A 498 -14.25 -1.98 21.92
CA GLY A 498 -13.33 -2.94 21.32
C GLY A 498 -12.93 -4.06 22.28
N GLY A 499 -11.75 -4.65 22.08
CA GLY A 499 -11.25 -5.69 22.97
C GLY A 499 -10.02 -6.44 22.46
N PHE A 500 -9.57 -7.43 23.24
CA PHE A 500 -8.50 -8.33 22.84
C PHE A 500 -9.08 -9.69 22.49
N LEU A 501 -8.72 -10.21 21.31
CA LEU A 501 -9.12 -11.54 20.85
C LEU A 501 -7.89 -12.37 20.53
N THR A 502 -8.04 -13.69 20.63
CA THR A 502 -7.05 -14.62 20.08
C THR A 502 -7.37 -14.95 18.62
N VAL A 503 -6.37 -15.39 17.86
CA VAL A 503 -6.59 -15.92 16.50
C VAL A 503 -7.57 -17.11 16.55
N GLY A 504 -7.51 -17.93 17.60
CA GLY A 504 -8.44 -19.02 17.84
C GLY A 504 -9.89 -18.60 18.06
N ASP A 505 -10.17 -17.36 18.46
CA ASP A 505 -11.55 -16.89 18.65
C ASP A 505 -12.24 -16.61 17.31
N PHE A 506 -11.51 -16.06 16.32
CA PHE A 506 -12.01 -15.95 14.94
C PHE A 506 -12.31 -17.33 14.34
N TYR A 507 -11.47 -18.32 14.63
CA TYR A 507 -11.68 -19.69 14.17
C TYR A 507 -12.95 -20.33 14.75
N LYS A 508 -13.17 -20.17 16.06
CA LYS A 508 -14.40 -20.66 16.72
C LYS A 508 -15.64 -19.94 16.16
N ALA A 509 -15.55 -18.62 15.97
CA ALA A 509 -16.63 -17.83 15.38
C ALA A 509 -16.96 -18.29 13.96
N ALA A 510 -15.94 -18.54 13.14
CA ALA A 510 -16.11 -19.04 11.77
C ALA A 510 -16.93 -20.34 11.76
N LYS A 511 -16.58 -21.32 12.60
CA LYS A 511 -17.34 -22.57 12.72
C LYS A 511 -18.78 -22.33 13.14
N HIS A 512 -18.99 -21.51 14.17
CA HIS A 512 -20.32 -21.22 14.69
C HIS A 512 -21.22 -20.57 13.63
N VAL A 513 -20.72 -19.55 12.94
CA VAL A 513 -21.45 -18.81 11.90
C VAL A 513 -21.73 -19.68 10.67
N CYS A 514 -20.77 -20.51 10.26
CA CYS A 514 -20.99 -21.43 9.14
C CYS A 514 -22.03 -22.52 9.43
N GLN A 515 -22.22 -22.88 10.70
CA GLN A 515 -23.27 -23.81 11.14
C GLN A 515 -24.63 -23.12 11.33
N ASN A 516 -24.62 -21.82 11.68
CA ASN A 516 -25.81 -21.03 11.98
C ASN A 516 -25.81 -19.75 11.11
N PRO A 517 -26.01 -19.88 9.79
CA PRO A 517 -25.91 -18.75 8.87
C PRO A 517 -27.05 -17.74 9.07
N ASP A 518 -26.71 -16.44 9.10
CA ASP A 518 -27.67 -15.33 9.18
C ASP A 518 -27.86 -14.67 7.80
N PRO A 519 -29.02 -14.78 7.14
CA PRO A 519 -29.28 -14.20 5.82
C PRO A 519 -29.00 -12.69 5.71
N LYS A 520 -28.99 -11.95 6.83
CA LYS A 520 -28.62 -10.52 6.86
C LYS A 520 -27.12 -10.30 6.74
N LYS A 521 -26.32 -11.32 7.02
CA LYS A 521 -24.85 -11.34 7.04
C LYS A 521 -24.34 -12.50 6.18
N PRO A 522 -24.67 -12.51 4.87
CA PRO A 522 -24.49 -13.68 4.02
C PRO A 522 -23.03 -14.07 3.79
N PHE A 523 -22.07 -13.20 4.13
CA PHE A 523 -20.65 -13.44 3.88
C PHE A 523 -19.82 -13.74 5.14
N ASP A 524 -20.38 -13.61 6.35
CA ASP A 524 -19.59 -13.70 7.59
C ASP A 524 -18.87 -15.05 7.73
N CYS A 525 -19.50 -16.16 7.33
CA CYS A 525 -18.84 -17.48 7.30
C CYS A 525 -17.58 -17.47 6.40
N MET A 526 -17.66 -16.83 5.22
CA MET A 526 -16.53 -16.75 4.29
C MET A 526 -15.44 -15.83 4.84
N ASP A 527 -15.85 -14.65 5.29
CA ASP A 527 -14.98 -13.59 5.76
C ASP A 527 -14.21 -14.01 7.02
N LEU A 528 -14.88 -14.68 7.98
CA LEU A 528 -14.23 -15.19 9.20
C LEU A 528 -13.21 -16.29 8.88
N ASN A 529 -13.51 -17.18 7.93
CA ASN A 529 -12.53 -18.20 7.50
C ASN A 529 -11.34 -17.55 6.78
N PHE A 530 -11.57 -16.51 5.97
CA PHE A 530 -10.49 -15.75 5.34
C PHE A 530 -9.61 -15.04 6.36
N VAL A 531 -10.20 -14.28 7.29
CA VAL A 531 -9.45 -13.59 8.35
C VAL A 531 -8.66 -14.58 9.21
N THR A 532 -9.27 -15.71 9.58
CA THR A 532 -8.58 -16.76 10.34
C THR A 532 -7.36 -17.29 9.55
N ALA A 533 -7.54 -17.66 8.28
CA ALA A 533 -6.45 -18.15 7.45
C ALA A 533 -5.36 -17.08 7.25
N LEU A 534 -5.73 -15.82 7.02
CA LEU A 534 -4.80 -14.72 6.84
C LEU A 534 -3.96 -14.47 8.10
N LEU A 535 -4.57 -14.45 9.28
CA LEU A 535 -3.85 -14.27 10.54
C LEU A 535 -2.94 -15.48 10.85
N HIS A 536 -3.50 -16.69 10.80
CA HIS A 536 -2.77 -17.88 11.21
C HIS A 536 -1.81 -18.40 10.14
N ASN A 537 -2.30 -18.68 8.93
CA ASN A 537 -1.51 -19.25 7.84
C ASN A 537 -0.81 -18.20 6.98
N GLY A 538 -1.38 -17.01 6.84
CA GLY A 538 -0.77 -15.91 6.10
C GLY A 538 0.39 -15.31 6.89
N TYR A 539 0.09 -14.60 7.97
CA TYR A 539 1.08 -13.90 8.79
C TYR A 539 1.86 -14.81 9.75
N GLY A 540 1.35 -15.99 10.10
CA GLY A 540 2.04 -16.92 11.00
C GLY A 540 1.75 -16.68 12.48
N PHE A 541 0.65 -16.00 12.83
CA PHE A 541 0.29 -15.78 14.23
C PHE A 541 -0.11 -17.12 14.91
N PRO A 542 0.41 -17.39 16.12
CA PRO A 542 -0.07 -18.52 16.94
C PRO A 542 -1.57 -18.45 17.24
N TRP A 543 -2.21 -19.59 17.43
CA TRP A 543 -3.65 -19.67 17.75
C TRP A 543 -4.03 -18.89 19.02
N ASP A 544 -3.15 -18.89 20.02
CA ASP A 544 -3.32 -18.20 21.30
C ASP A 544 -2.81 -16.75 21.28
N LYS A 545 -2.29 -16.27 20.13
CA LYS A 545 -1.84 -14.89 19.99
C LYS A 545 -3.00 -13.94 20.26
N LYS A 546 -2.85 -13.11 21.29
CA LYS A 546 -3.74 -11.98 21.55
C LYS A 546 -3.41 -10.79 20.65
N ILE A 547 -4.43 -10.26 19.99
CA ILE A 547 -4.40 -9.06 19.15
C ILE A 547 -5.44 -8.08 19.69
N GLY A 548 -5.11 -6.79 19.71
CA GLY A 548 -6.05 -5.73 20.12
C GLY A 548 -6.91 -5.26 18.95
N PHE A 549 -8.20 -5.08 19.15
CA PHE A 549 -9.15 -4.62 18.14
C PHE A 549 -9.87 -3.40 18.68
N PHE A 550 -9.46 -2.22 18.21
CA PHE A 550 -9.95 -0.94 18.72
C PHE A 550 -10.26 0.01 17.57
N ARG A 551 -11.44 0.65 17.60
CA ARG A 551 -11.80 1.70 16.66
C ARG A 551 -11.19 3.05 17.04
N LYS A 552 -11.03 3.30 18.34
CA LYS A 552 -10.57 4.58 18.88
C LYS A 552 -9.47 4.42 19.92
N VAL A 553 -8.56 5.40 19.98
CA VAL A 553 -7.64 5.59 21.11
C VAL A 553 -7.80 7.01 21.62
N LYS A 554 -7.98 7.16 22.95
CA LYS A 554 -8.21 8.45 23.61
C LYS A 554 -9.33 9.26 22.93
N SER A 555 -10.43 8.61 22.54
CA SER A 555 -11.59 9.14 21.80
C SER A 555 -11.42 9.45 20.31
N PHE A 556 -10.20 9.39 19.76
CA PHE A 556 -9.94 9.64 18.34
C PHE A 556 -9.99 8.36 17.52
N GLU A 557 -10.59 8.43 16.33
CA GLU A 557 -10.62 7.32 15.37
C GLU A 557 -9.20 7.00 14.88
N ILE A 558 -8.89 5.70 14.75
CA ILE A 558 -7.59 5.26 14.26
C ILE A 558 -7.68 4.90 12.78
N ASN A 559 -6.96 5.66 11.97
CA ASN A 559 -6.64 5.31 10.59
C ASN A 559 -5.33 6.01 10.15
N TRP A 560 -4.93 5.80 8.90
CA TRP A 560 -3.68 6.33 8.36
C TRP A 560 -3.67 7.86 8.18
N SER A 561 -4.82 8.54 8.18
CA SER A 561 -4.95 9.95 7.79
C SER A 561 -4.12 10.91 8.64
N LEU A 562 -4.08 10.70 9.96
CA LEU A 562 -3.30 11.55 10.87
C LEU A 562 -1.78 11.40 10.63
N GLY A 563 -1.30 10.17 10.47
CA GLY A 563 0.09 9.90 10.12
C GLY A 563 0.50 10.50 8.78
N ALA A 564 -0.40 10.47 7.78
CA ALA A 564 -0.18 11.12 6.50
C ALA A 564 -0.10 12.65 6.65
N LEU A 565 -1.00 13.25 7.45
CA LEU A 565 -0.94 14.68 7.76
C LEU A 565 0.39 15.07 8.41
N PHE A 566 0.87 14.29 9.38
CA PHE A 566 2.19 14.54 9.97
C PHE A 566 3.32 14.47 8.96
N SER A 567 3.28 13.51 8.03
CA SER A 567 4.28 13.42 6.96
C SER A 567 4.35 14.68 6.10
N GLU A 568 3.24 15.40 5.92
CA GLU A 568 3.23 16.67 5.17
C GLU A 568 3.59 17.88 6.06
N MET A 569 3.35 17.81 7.37
CA MET A 569 3.61 18.91 8.30
C MET A 569 5.06 18.95 8.85
N TYR A 570 5.77 17.82 8.80
CA TYR A 570 7.19 17.73 9.19
C TYR A 570 8.17 17.97 8.04
N ASN A 571 7.67 18.02 6.80
CA ASN A 571 8.40 18.46 5.61
C ASN A 571 8.26 19.97 5.43
#